data_AF-A0AA40KJI3-F1
#
_entry.id   AF-A0AA40KJI3-F1
#
_cell.length_a   1.000
_cell.length_b   1.000
_cell.length_c   1.000
_cell.angle_alpha   90.00
_cell.angle_beta   90.00
_cell.angle_gamma   90.00
#
_symmetry.space_group_name_H-M   'P 1'
#
loop_
_entity.id
_entity.type
_entity.pdbx_description
1 polymer ?
#
loop_
_entity_poly.entity_id
_entity_poly.type
_entity_poly.pdbx_seq_one_letter_code
_entity_poly.pdbx_strand_id
1 'polypeptide(L)'
;MALVITISYSVSHDILDASGSNLTNTSSQSTVNLTGTLKLGFAPGSGSYTLFSNPSVVPASNSIFVSDKSTKDTTAAKLSDDEIKEGLEAGRQAVNERLFADVTALMSPLPSPSPEVRHRYAVSTCMSTGTLALAAVAELAATKRIESSRIVLGAPSAVGSFFDAGWESLGVCKQLVTPECPFSKYRTFDGSCNRPMQRGATMTPFRRILPPNYADGIETPRRAISGAELPSAREVSLKVHKPSPSSNPHFTVMLAVYGQFLDHDITATAISQGINGTSISCCPPSVGHPECFSVPVSSGDPVFDVTGRTCMDFARSAPAPQCKLGPRQQLNQVRSFVCFDD
;
A
#
# COMPACT_ATOMS: atom_id res chain seq x y z
N MET A 1 22.03 9.79 -0.48
CA MET A 1 22.02 8.42 -1.05
C MET A 1 20.81 7.73 -0.48
N ALA A 2 19.81 7.38 -1.30
CA ALA A 2 18.69 6.56 -0.86
C ALA A 2 19.03 5.10 -1.15
N LEU A 3 19.02 4.27 -0.11
CA LEU A 3 19.16 2.82 -0.24
C LEU A 3 17.78 2.27 -0.61
N VAL A 4 17.54 2.04 -1.90
CA VAL A 4 16.38 1.27 -2.36
C VAL A 4 16.81 -0.20 -2.34
N ILE A 5 16.38 -0.94 -1.31
CA ILE A 5 16.55 -2.39 -1.27
C ILE A 5 15.36 -3.01 -1.99
N THR A 6 15.54 -3.39 -3.26
CA THR A 6 14.63 -4.32 -3.94
C THR A 6 15.23 -5.73 -3.85
N ILE A 7 14.62 -6.58 -3.03
CA ILE A 7 14.89 -8.02 -3.02
C ILE A 7 13.90 -8.66 -3.99
N SER A 8 14.38 -9.06 -5.17
CA SER A 8 13.64 -9.98 -6.05
C SER A 8 14.23 -11.37 -5.89
N TYR A 9 13.46 -12.32 -5.35
CA TYR A 9 13.81 -13.74 -5.42
C TYR A 9 13.00 -14.41 -6.53
N SER A 10 13.65 -15.23 -7.35
CA SER A 10 12.99 -16.11 -8.30
C SER A 10 12.73 -17.44 -7.59
N VAL A 11 11.49 -17.72 -7.21
CA VAL A 11 11.10 -19.08 -6.83
C VAL A 11 10.96 -19.88 -8.11
N SER A 12 11.91 -20.78 -8.37
CA SER A 12 11.69 -21.87 -9.30
C SER A 12 10.98 -22.97 -8.52
N HIS A 13 9.70 -23.21 -8.82
CA HIS A 13 9.05 -24.44 -8.38
C HIS A 13 9.30 -25.48 -9.46
N ASP A 14 10.09 -26.51 -9.13
CA ASP A 14 10.02 -27.77 -9.85
C ASP A 14 8.65 -28.39 -9.52
N ILE A 15 7.72 -28.28 -10.47
CA ILE A 15 6.43 -28.97 -10.39
C ILE A 15 6.75 -30.45 -10.54
N LEU A 16 6.75 -31.19 -9.43
CA LEU A 16 6.64 -32.64 -9.47
C LEU A 16 5.21 -32.97 -9.86
N ASP A 17 5.03 -33.42 -11.10
CA ASP A 17 3.79 -33.98 -11.62
C ASP A 17 3.27 -35.09 -10.70
N ALA A 18 2.20 -34.81 -9.96
CA ALA A 18 1.39 -35.82 -9.31
C ALA A 18 0.17 -36.10 -10.18
N SER A 19 0.35 -36.94 -11.20
CA SER A 19 -0.75 -37.61 -11.90
C SER A 19 -1.48 -38.53 -10.92
N GLY A 20 -2.81 -38.41 -10.86
CA GLY A 20 -3.64 -39.07 -9.86
C GLY A 20 -3.77 -40.58 -9.99
N SER A 21 -3.99 -41.22 -8.84
CA SER A 21 -4.86 -42.39 -8.70
C SER A 21 -5.23 -42.59 -7.22
N ASN A 22 -6.53 -42.79 -6.97
CA ASN A 22 -7.14 -43.22 -5.71
C ASN A 22 -6.32 -44.27 -4.95
N LEU A 23 -6.25 -44.16 -3.62
CA LEU A 23 -6.34 -45.29 -2.69
C LEU A 23 -6.51 -44.79 -1.25
N THR A 24 -7.73 -44.96 -0.74
CA THR A 24 -8.04 -45.14 0.68
C THR A 24 -7.25 -46.32 1.24
N ASN A 25 -6.45 -46.11 2.29
CA ASN A 25 -6.44 -46.98 3.47
C ASN A 25 -5.48 -46.51 4.56
N THR A 26 -5.97 -46.65 5.78
CA THR A 26 -5.31 -46.45 7.07
C THR A 26 -4.20 -47.46 7.36
N SER A 27 -3.18 -46.96 8.07
CA SER A 27 -2.25 -47.63 8.98
C SER A 27 -0.86 -48.07 8.49
N SER A 28 0.11 -47.71 9.34
CA SER A 28 1.47 -48.25 9.56
C SER A 28 2.67 -47.72 8.73
N GLN A 29 3.42 -46.85 9.43
CA GLN A 29 4.89 -46.79 9.56
C GLN A 29 5.77 -46.74 8.29
N SER A 30 6.36 -45.58 8.06
CA SER A 30 7.75 -45.49 7.63
C SER A 30 8.45 -44.31 8.32
N THR A 31 9.47 -44.65 9.09
CA THR A 31 10.38 -43.78 9.84
C THR A 31 11.38 -43.13 8.90
N VAL A 32 11.48 -41.80 8.88
CA VAL A 32 12.63 -41.09 8.29
C VAL A 32 13.44 -40.46 9.42
N ASN A 33 14.63 -41.04 9.63
CA ASN A 33 15.65 -40.60 10.59
C ASN A 33 16.28 -39.28 10.14
N LEU A 34 16.08 -38.20 10.90
CA LEU A 34 16.84 -36.95 10.79
C LEU A 34 18.05 -37.00 11.74
N THR A 35 19.15 -37.62 11.29
CA THR A 35 20.45 -37.63 12.00
C THR A 35 21.57 -36.97 11.19
N GLY A 36 21.28 -35.86 10.52
CA GLY A 36 22.28 -34.99 9.90
C GLY A 36 22.58 -33.76 10.76
N THR A 37 23.75 -33.69 11.36
CA THR A 37 24.26 -32.49 12.04
C THR A 37 24.72 -31.45 11.01
N LEU A 38 24.04 -30.30 10.96
CA LEU A 38 24.48 -29.13 10.18
C LEU A 38 25.72 -28.50 10.84
N LYS A 39 26.89 -28.65 10.22
CA LYS A 39 28.13 -27.95 10.60
C LYS A 39 28.25 -26.64 9.82
N LEU A 40 28.24 -25.50 10.52
CA LEU A 40 28.73 -24.22 9.99
C LEU A 40 30.25 -24.11 10.23
N GLY A 41 31.01 -23.84 9.18
CA GLY A 41 32.45 -23.54 9.25
C GLY A 41 32.70 -22.03 9.24
N PHE A 42 33.60 -21.55 10.11
CA PHE A 42 34.11 -20.19 10.12
C PHE A 42 35.28 -20.06 9.14
N ALA A 43 35.33 -18.97 8.37
CA ALA A 43 36.50 -18.60 7.57
C ALA A 43 37.49 -17.77 8.43
N PRO A 44 38.80 -18.09 8.44
CA PRO A 44 39.81 -17.38 9.21
C PRO A 44 40.32 -16.14 8.47
N GLY A 45 40.44 -15.00 9.16
CA GLY A 45 41.05 -13.79 8.60
C GLY A 45 40.61 -12.48 9.25
N SER A 46 40.68 -12.37 10.58
CA SER A 46 40.45 -11.12 11.31
C SER A 46 41.70 -10.23 11.26
N GLY A 47 41.65 -9.18 10.46
CA GLY A 47 42.56 -8.03 10.57
C GLY A 47 41.79 -6.83 11.11
N SER A 48 41.99 -6.50 12.38
CA SER A 48 41.44 -5.30 13.03
C SER A 48 41.99 -4.03 12.38
N TYR A 49 41.09 -3.14 11.96
CA TYR A 49 41.38 -1.70 11.96
C TYR A 49 40.14 -0.96 12.49
N THR A 50 40.24 -0.57 13.75
CA THR A 50 39.35 0.42 14.36
C THR A 50 39.82 1.80 13.95
N LEU A 51 39.06 2.48 13.11
CA LEU A 51 39.10 3.95 13.03
C LEU A 51 37.67 4.48 13.14
N PHE A 52 37.29 4.71 14.39
CA PHE A 52 36.15 5.54 14.76
C PHE A 52 36.45 6.97 14.30
N SER A 53 35.64 7.50 13.39
CA SER A 53 35.54 8.94 13.18
C SER A 53 34.48 9.49 14.11
N ASN A 54 34.94 10.26 15.09
CA ASN A 54 34.14 10.95 16.10
C ASN A 54 33.17 11.94 15.44
N PRO A 55 31.93 12.10 15.95
CA PRO A 55 30.98 13.07 15.43
C PRO A 55 31.27 14.42 16.09
N SER A 56 31.70 15.42 15.31
CA SER A 56 31.71 16.79 15.80
C SER A 56 31.44 17.77 14.67
N VAL A 57 30.45 18.61 14.93
CA VAL A 57 30.07 19.84 14.22
C VAL A 57 29.20 19.65 12.96
N VAL A 58 27.91 19.40 13.20
CA VAL A 58 26.85 19.98 12.35
C VAL A 58 26.09 20.97 13.23
N PRO A 59 26.00 22.26 12.85
CA PRO A 59 25.29 23.25 13.65
C PRO A 59 23.82 22.89 13.73
N ALA A 60 23.24 23.09 14.91
CA ALA A 60 21.85 22.83 15.22
C ALA A 60 20.91 23.57 14.24
N SER A 61 20.46 22.88 13.20
CA SER A 61 19.33 23.33 12.41
C SER A 61 18.08 22.92 13.17
N ASN A 62 17.37 23.90 13.71
CA ASN A 62 16.12 23.79 14.45
C ASN A 62 15.28 22.59 14.01
N SER A 63 15.37 21.50 14.76
CA SER A 63 14.38 20.43 14.71
C SER A 63 13.10 21.04 15.27
N ILE A 64 12.18 21.37 14.38
CA ILE A 64 10.79 21.66 14.76
C ILE A 64 10.24 20.33 15.25
N PHE A 65 10.38 20.07 16.55
CA PHE A 65 9.48 19.19 17.27
C PHE A 65 8.09 19.80 17.10
N VAL A 66 7.32 19.27 16.15
CA VAL A 66 5.89 19.50 16.09
C VAL A 66 5.33 18.78 17.31
N SER A 67 5.20 19.54 18.39
CA SER A 67 4.46 19.14 19.58
C SER A 67 3.10 18.63 19.10
N ASP A 68 2.70 17.45 19.58
CA ASP A 68 1.37 16.87 19.42
C ASP A 68 0.35 17.69 20.25
N LYS A 69 0.29 19.00 19.98
CA LYS A 69 -0.90 19.79 20.25
C LYS A 69 -1.90 19.29 19.23
N SER A 70 -2.80 18.44 19.70
CA SER A 70 -4.19 18.44 19.25
C SER A 70 -4.56 19.82 18.75
N THR A 71 -4.50 20.01 17.43
CA THR A 71 -5.17 21.12 16.74
C THR A 71 -6.66 20.84 16.89
N LYS A 72 -7.18 21.17 18.07
CA LYS A 72 -8.48 21.85 18.15
C LYS A 72 -8.33 23.14 17.32
N ASP A 73 -9.33 23.41 16.48
CA ASP A 73 -9.44 24.55 15.56
C ASP A 73 -8.67 24.47 14.22
N THR A 74 -9.16 23.61 13.33
CA THR A 74 -9.89 24.17 12.18
C THR A 74 -11.37 23.89 12.44
N THR A 75 -12.19 24.94 12.54
CA THR A 75 -13.65 24.81 12.50
C THR A 75 -14.01 24.18 11.17
N ALA A 76 -14.07 22.84 11.11
CA ALA A 76 -14.50 22.11 9.93
C ALA A 76 -15.86 22.69 9.53
N ALA A 77 -15.92 23.30 8.35
CA ALA A 77 -17.08 24.05 7.95
C ALA A 77 -18.29 23.11 7.87
N LYS A 78 -19.32 23.39 8.67
CA LYS A 78 -20.53 22.58 8.74
C LYS A 78 -21.11 22.43 7.33
N LEU A 79 -21.37 21.21 6.91
CA LEU A 79 -21.98 20.91 5.61
C LEU A 79 -23.46 21.30 5.64
N SER A 80 -23.97 21.86 4.54
CA SER A 80 -25.40 22.04 4.35
C SER A 80 -26.06 20.71 3.96
N ASP A 81 -27.39 20.61 4.15
CA ASP A 81 -28.14 19.41 3.75
C ASP A 81 -28.04 19.15 2.23
N ASP A 82 -27.99 20.22 1.43
CA ASP A 82 -27.79 20.13 -0.01
C ASP A 82 -26.38 19.60 -0.36
N GLU A 83 -25.33 20.05 0.33
CA GLU A 83 -23.97 19.55 0.12
C GLU A 83 -23.86 18.07 0.49
N ILE A 84 -24.51 17.64 1.57
CA ILE A 84 -24.57 16.24 1.97
C ILE A 84 -25.27 15.43 0.87
N LYS A 85 -26.42 15.89 0.38
CA LYS A 85 -27.18 15.23 -0.68
C LYS A 85 -26.38 15.11 -1.98
N GLU A 86 -25.75 16.19 -2.43
CA GLU A 86 -24.91 16.20 -3.62
C GLU A 86 -23.68 15.29 -3.48
N GLY A 87 -23.04 15.30 -2.29
CA GLY A 87 -21.92 14.44 -1.98
C GLY A 87 -22.29 12.96 -2.00
N LEU A 88 -23.43 12.59 -1.41
CA LEU A 88 -23.96 11.22 -1.42
C LEU A 88 -24.28 10.73 -2.83
N GLU A 89 -24.87 11.59 -3.67
CA GLU A 89 -25.16 11.25 -5.07
C GLU A 89 -23.87 11.02 -5.87
N ALA A 90 -22.90 11.93 -5.75
CA ALA A 90 -21.60 11.78 -6.41
C ALA A 90 -20.86 10.52 -5.93
N GLY A 91 -20.94 10.21 -4.63
CA GLY A 91 -20.37 9.01 -4.05
C GLY A 91 -21.00 7.73 -4.60
N ARG A 92 -22.33 7.68 -4.68
CA ARG A 92 -23.07 6.54 -5.26
C ARG A 92 -22.71 6.32 -6.73
N GLN A 93 -22.64 7.41 -7.50
CA GLN A 93 -22.25 7.34 -8.90
C GLN A 93 -20.83 6.76 -9.05
N ALA A 94 -19.86 7.27 -8.30
CA ALA A 94 -18.48 6.81 -8.36
C ALA A 94 -18.31 5.33 -7.96
N VAL A 95 -19.09 4.86 -6.97
CA VAL A 95 -19.12 3.44 -6.59
C VAL A 95 -19.68 2.58 -7.74
N ASN A 96 -20.76 3.01 -8.39
CA ASN A 96 -21.33 2.28 -9.52
C ASN A 96 -20.36 2.22 -10.71
N GLU A 97 -19.70 3.34 -11.02
CA GLU A 97 -18.66 3.41 -12.07
C GLU A 97 -17.48 2.50 -11.74
N ARG A 98 -17.04 2.47 -10.47
CA ARG A 98 -15.98 1.58 -10.00
C ARG A 98 -16.38 0.11 -10.15
N LEU A 99 -17.57 -0.27 -9.70
CA LEU A 99 -18.06 -1.65 -9.83
C LEU A 99 -18.17 -2.08 -11.30
N PHE A 100 -18.64 -1.20 -12.17
CA PHE A 100 -18.68 -1.46 -13.62
C PHE A 100 -17.28 -1.67 -14.20
N ALA A 101 -16.30 -0.87 -13.78
CA ALA A 101 -14.91 -1.03 -14.18
C ALA A 101 -14.32 -2.36 -13.65
N ASP A 102 -14.64 -2.75 -12.42
CA ASP A 102 -14.21 -4.02 -11.84
C ASP A 102 -14.77 -5.22 -12.65
N VAL A 103 -16.03 -5.16 -13.12
CA VAL A 103 -16.61 -6.17 -14.03
C VAL A 103 -15.85 -6.19 -15.34
N THR A 104 -15.61 -5.02 -15.93
CA THR A 104 -14.95 -4.89 -17.24
C THR A 104 -13.51 -5.41 -17.20
N ALA A 105 -12.80 -5.24 -16.08
CA ALA A 105 -11.44 -5.74 -15.89
C ALA A 105 -11.34 -7.28 -16.02
N LEU A 106 -12.43 -8.03 -15.77
CA LEU A 106 -12.46 -9.48 -15.94
C LEU A 106 -12.29 -9.91 -17.40
N MET A 107 -12.59 -9.03 -18.36
CA MET A 107 -12.46 -9.31 -19.79
C MET A 107 -11.01 -9.29 -20.26
N SER A 108 -10.07 -8.79 -19.45
CA SER A 108 -8.66 -8.66 -19.80
C SER A 108 -7.78 -8.96 -18.57
N PRO A 109 -7.78 -10.21 -18.08
CA PRO A 109 -7.00 -10.58 -16.91
C PRO A 109 -5.50 -10.45 -17.20
N LEU A 110 -4.70 -10.31 -16.13
CA LEU A 110 -3.25 -10.33 -16.25
C LEU A 110 -2.79 -11.66 -16.87
N PRO A 111 -1.85 -11.64 -17.83
CA PRO A 111 -1.25 -12.86 -18.36
C PRO A 111 -0.62 -13.69 -17.24
N SER A 112 -0.77 -15.01 -17.28
CA SER A 112 -0.15 -15.94 -16.33
C SER A 112 0.62 -17.04 -17.07
N PRO A 113 1.89 -17.32 -16.73
CA PRO A 113 2.67 -16.65 -15.69
C PRO A 113 3.21 -15.29 -16.16
N SER A 114 3.24 -14.31 -15.27
CA SER A 114 3.89 -13.02 -15.52
C SER A 114 4.55 -12.46 -14.25
N PRO A 115 5.58 -11.61 -14.36
CA PRO A 115 6.13 -10.87 -13.22
C PRO A 115 5.04 -10.12 -12.43
N GLU A 116 4.05 -9.59 -13.13
CA GLU A 116 2.93 -8.85 -12.58
C GLU A 116 2.05 -9.75 -11.69
N VAL A 117 1.66 -10.94 -12.17
CA VAL A 117 0.90 -11.91 -11.37
C VAL A 117 1.67 -12.34 -10.11
N ARG A 118 2.99 -12.58 -10.24
CA ARG A 118 3.84 -12.94 -9.09
C ARG A 118 3.93 -11.82 -8.06
N HIS A 119 4.08 -10.57 -8.53
CA HIS A 119 4.06 -9.41 -7.64
C HIS A 119 2.72 -9.35 -6.89
N ARG A 120 1.59 -9.45 -7.59
CA ARG A 120 0.26 -9.41 -6.95
C ARG A 120 0.06 -10.49 -5.90
N TYR A 121 0.63 -11.67 -6.10
CA TYR A 121 0.62 -12.73 -5.09
C TYR A 121 1.45 -12.35 -3.85
N ALA A 122 2.64 -11.78 -4.04
CA ALA A 122 3.53 -11.36 -2.95
C ALA A 122 2.98 -10.19 -2.11
N VAL A 123 2.24 -9.27 -2.74
CA VAL A 123 1.57 -8.14 -2.07
C VAL A 123 0.04 -8.31 -2.05
N SER A 124 -0.39 -9.55 -1.81
CA SER A 124 -1.81 -9.91 -1.80
C SER A 124 -2.61 -9.00 -0.87
N THR A 125 -3.77 -8.58 -1.35
CA THR A 125 -4.69 -7.73 -0.59
C THR A 125 -5.87 -8.57 -0.12
N CYS A 126 -6.23 -8.44 1.16
CA CYS A 126 -7.35 -9.12 1.76
C CYS A 126 -8.65 -8.70 1.07
N MET A 127 -9.52 -9.66 0.78
CA MET A 127 -10.79 -9.41 0.08
C MET A 127 -11.71 -8.41 0.82
N SER A 128 -11.64 -8.36 2.16
CA SER A 128 -12.38 -7.38 2.96
C SER A 128 -11.96 -5.93 2.71
N THR A 129 -10.78 -5.69 2.13
CA THR A 129 -10.33 -4.35 1.74
C THR A 129 -11.19 -3.75 0.64
N GLY A 130 -11.83 -4.58 -0.21
CA GLY A 130 -12.68 -4.11 -1.29
C GLY A 130 -13.83 -3.24 -0.79
N THR A 131 -14.48 -3.60 0.32
CA THR A 131 -15.60 -2.81 0.87
C THR A 131 -15.12 -1.46 1.43
N LEU A 132 -13.99 -1.45 2.13
CA LEU A 132 -13.36 -0.23 2.63
C LEU A 132 -12.95 0.70 1.49
N ALA A 133 -12.37 0.13 0.43
CA ALA A 133 -11.97 0.85 -0.77
C ALA A 133 -13.18 1.49 -1.48
N LEU A 134 -14.31 0.78 -1.59
CA LEU A 134 -15.53 1.33 -2.19
C LEU A 134 -16.11 2.49 -1.37
N ALA A 135 -16.13 2.37 -0.03
CA ALA A 135 -16.54 3.48 0.83
C ALA A 135 -15.63 4.71 0.63
N ALA A 136 -14.32 4.50 0.55
CA ALA A 136 -13.37 5.57 0.31
C ALA A 136 -13.49 6.20 -1.09
N VAL A 137 -13.82 5.40 -2.13
CA VAL A 137 -14.15 5.93 -3.46
C VAL A 137 -15.35 6.87 -3.40
N ALA A 138 -16.39 6.52 -2.63
CA ALA A 138 -17.54 7.40 -2.42
C ALA A 138 -17.14 8.71 -1.71
N GLU A 139 -16.33 8.63 -0.65
CA GLU A 139 -15.83 9.81 0.08
C GLU A 139 -14.99 10.74 -0.81
N LEU A 140 -14.16 10.19 -1.70
CA LEU A 140 -13.33 10.97 -2.61
C LEU A 140 -14.17 11.70 -3.66
N ALA A 141 -15.18 11.02 -4.22
CA ALA A 141 -16.11 11.64 -5.15
C ALA A 141 -16.95 12.74 -4.49
N ALA A 142 -17.43 12.50 -3.26
CA ALA A 142 -18.12 13.50 -2.46
C ALA A 142 -17.23 14.72 -2.20
N THR A 143 -15.96 14.48 -1.80
CA THR A 143 -14.98 15.55 -1.57
C THR A 143 -14.78 16.40 -2.83
N LYS A 144 -14.56 15.75 -4.00
CA LYS A 144 -14.42 16.47 -5.28
C LYS A 144 -15.64 17.31 -5.61
N ARG A 145 -16.85 16.76 -5.45
CA ARG A 145 -18.10 17.46 -5.79
C ARG A 145 -18.34 18.67 -4.90
N ILE A 146 -18.17 18.51 -3.58
CA ILE A 146 -18.42 19.55 -2.59
C ILE A 146 -17.35 20.65 -2.71
N GLU A 147 -16.07 20.29 -2.77
CA GLU A 147 -14.99 21.29 -2.89
C GLU A 147 -15.12 22.09 -4.19
N SER A 148 -15.46 21.44 -5.32
CA SER A 148 -15.71 22.14 -6.58
C SER A 148 -16.87 23.13 -6.47
N SER A 149 -17.96 22.73 -5.79
CA SER A 149 -19.12 23.60 -5.55
C SER A 149 -18.75 24.82 -4.71
N ARG A 150 -18.00 24.59 -3.62
CA ARG A 150 -17.57 25.66 -2.70
C ARG A 150 -16.61 26.63 -3.34
N ILE A 151 -15.69 26.15 -4.18
CA ILE A 151 -14.78 27.02 -4.95
C ILE A 151 -15.59 27.97 -5.84
N VAL A 152 -16.62 27.48 -6.53
CA VAL A 152 -17.48 28.30 -7.39
C VAL A 152 -18.26 29.34 -6.58
N LEU A 153 -18.72 28.97 -5.38
CA LEU A 153 -19.49 29.84 -4.48
C LEU A 153 -18.61 30.76 -3.60
N GLY A 154 -17.29 30.65 -3.67
CA GLY A 154 -16.37 31.39 -2.78
C GLY A 154 -16.47 30.99 -1.31
N ALA A 155 -16.96 29.78 -1.01
CA ALA A 155 -17.09 29.24 0.34
C ALA A 155 -15.78 28.62 0.84
N PRO A 156 -15.53 28.60 2.17
CA PRO A 156 -14.34 27.97 2.74
C PRO A 156 -14.36 26.45 2.54
N SER A 157 -13.16 25.85 2.38
CA SER A 157 -12.99 24.40 2.19
C SER A 157 -13.73 23.57 3.26
N ALA A 158 -14.35 22.48 2.81
CA ALA A 158 -15.00 21.47 3.62
C ALA A 158 -14.06 20.32 4.04
N VAL A 159 -12.79 20.37 3.64
CA VAL A 159 -11.82 19.31 3.98
C VAL A 159 -11.71 19.18 5.51
N GLY A 160 -11.82 17.94 5.99
CA GLY A 160 -11.84 17.59 7.40
C GLY A 160 -13.23 17.54 8.02
N SER A 161 -14.26 18.04 7.35
CA SER A 161 -15.65 17.92 7.80
C SER A 161 -16.08 16.46 7.80
N PHE A 162 -16.79 16.07 8.86
CA PHE A 162 -17.37 14.74 8.98
C PHE A 162 -18.36 14.50 7.84
N PHE A 163 -18.25 13.34 7.20
CA PHE A 163 -19.12 12.92 6.12
C PHE A 163 -19.26 11.41 6.19
N ASP A 164 -20.48 10.95 6.42
CA ASP A 164 -20.79 9.53 6.52
C ASP A 164 -22.06 9.22 5.72
N ALA A 165 -22.01 8.15 4.93
CA ALA A 165 -23.16 7.61 4.20
C ALA A 165 -23.78 6.40 4.92
N GLY A 166 -23.58 6.29 6.24
CA GLY A 166 -23.95 5.14 7.06
C GLY A 166 -22.84 4.10 7.25
N TRP A 167 -21.64 4.36 6.73
CA TRP A 167 -20.45 3.52 6.84
C TRP A 167 -19.92 3.43 8.27
N GLU A 168 -20.08 4.49 9.06
CA GLU A 168 -19.64 4.51 10.46
C GLU A 168 -20.33 3.40 11.26
N SER A 169 -21.64 3.25 11.09
CA SER A 169 -22.44 2.21 11.76
C SER A 169 -22.05 0.78 11.35
N LEU A 170 -21.39 0.63 10.19
CA LEU A 170 -20.88 -0.63 9.66
C LEU A 170 -19.42 -0.90 10.09
N GLY A 171 -18.82 -0.05 10.93
CA GLY A 171 -17.46 -0.23 11.43
C GLY A 171 -16.37 0.02 10.38
N VAL A 172 -16.69 0.70 9.27
CA VAL A 172 -15.77 1.02 8.17
C VAL A 172 -14.65 1.95 8.66
N CYS A 173 -15.01 2.98 9.44
CA CYS A 173 -14.08 3.96 9.99
C CYS A 173 -13.77 3.65 11.46
N LYS A 174 -12.93 2.63 11.67
CA LYS A 174 -12.55 2.14 13.01
C LYS A 174 -12.10 3.24 13.98
N GLN A 175 -11.49 4.32 13.50
CA GLN A 175 -10.94 5.39 14.35
C GLN A 175 -12.02 6.21 15.05
N LEU A 176 -13.26 6.16 14.55
CA LEU A 176 -14.43 6.84 15.14
C LEU A 176 -15.14 5.97 16.17
N VAL A 177 -14.99 4.64 16.07
CA VAL A 177 -15.57 3.69 17.02
C VAL A 177 -14.63 3.53 18.21
N THR A 178 -15.15 3.75 19.42
CA THR A 178 -14.45 3.38 20.65
C THR A 178 -14.82 1.94 21.00
N PRO A 179 -13.93 0.95 20.80
CA PRO A 179 -14.25 -0.43 21.11
C PRO A 179 -14.31 -0.63 22.62
N GLU A 180 -15.14 -1.58 23.06
CA GLU A 180 -15.07 -2.07 24.43
C GLU A 180 -13.76 -2.85 24.60
N CYS A 181 -12.90 -2.40 25.50
CA CYS A 181 -11.59 -2.96 25.71
C CYS A 181 -11.55 -3.74 27.03
N PRO A 182 -11.84 -5.05 27.01
CA PRO A 182 -11.75 -5.86 28.21
C PRO A 182 -10.30 -5.92 28.70
N PHE A 183 -10.12 -6.00 30.01
CA PHE A 183 -8.81 -6.27 30.59
C PHE A 183 -8.33 -7.65 30.14
N SER A 184 -7.29 -7.66 29.30
CA SER A 184 -6.65 -8.87 28.78
C SER A 184 -5.15 -8.81 29.01
N LYS A 185 -4.54 -9.97 29.25
CA LYS A 185 -3.09 -10.12 29.33
C LYS A 185 -2.42 -10.02 27.95
N TYR A 186 -3.15 -10.35 26.89
CA TYR A 186 -2.61 -10.48 25.54
C TYR A 186 -3.12 -9.38 24.62
N ARG A 187 -2.32 -9.08 23.59
CA ARG A 187 -2.68 -8.13 22.53
C ARG A 187 -3.83 -8.72 21.71
N THR A 188 -4.68 -7.84 21.21
CA THR A 188 -5.66 -8.21 20.19
C THR A 188 -4.92 -8.51 18.88
N PHE A 189 -5.45 -9.47 18.12
CA PHE A 189 -4.89 -9.84 16.83
C PHE A 189 -4.83 -8.63 15.88
N ASP A 190 -5.89 -7.85 15.83
CA ASP A 190 -6.06 -6.73 14.91
C ASP A 190 -5.43 -5.42 15.42
N GLY A 191 -4.79 -5.43 16.59
CA GLY A 191 -4.15 -4.26 17.21
C GLY A 191 -5.10 -3.26 17.87
N SER A 192 -6.41 -3.52 17.89
CA SER A 192 -7.40 -2.73 18.64
C SER A 192 -7.08 -2.69 20.15
N CYS A 193 -7.62 -1.71 20.88
CA CYS A 193 -7.42 -1.55 22.33
C CYS A 193 -5.98 -1.30 22.82
N ASN A 194 -4.97 -1.26 21.95
CA ASN A 194 -3.59 -0.94 22.32
C ASN A 194 -3.39 0.59 22.55
N ARG A 195 -4.08 1.42 21.77
CA ARG A 195 -4.04 2.89 21.84
C ARG A 195 -5.44 3.48 21.65
N PRO A 196 -5.72 4.69 22.21
CA PRO A 196 -6.97 5.41 21.96
C PRO A 196 -7.26 5.61 20.46
N MET A 197 -8.55 5.68 20.10
CA MET A 197 -9.02 5.84 18.72
C MET A 197 -8.49 4.76 17.75
N GLN A 198 -8.21 3.55 18.27
CA GLN A 198 -7.69 2.42 17.50
C GLN A 198 -6.41 2.74 16.71
N ARG A 199 -5.57 3.67 17.20
CA ARG A 199 -4.31 4.05 16.53
C ARG A 199 -3.37 2.84 16.43
N GLY A 200 -3.02 2.46 15.20
CA GLY A 200 -2.14 1.32 14.92
C GLY A 200 -2.85 -0.02 14.75
N ALA A 201 -4.18 -0.05 14.81
CA ALA A 201 -4.95 -1.23 14.43
C ALA A 201 -4.89 -1.47 12.91
N THR A 202 -5.09 -2.71 12.49
CA THR A 202 -5.20 -3.09 11.07
C THR A 202 -6.44 -2.49 10.41
N MET A 203 -6.40 -2.38 9.08
CA MET A 203 -7.46 -1.84 8.23
C MET A 203 -7.77 -0.39 8.59
N THR A 204 -6.72 0.38 8.84
CA THR A 204 -6.78 1.80 9.13
C THR A 204 -5.89 2.58 8.16
N PRO A 205 -6.19 3.86 7.86
CA PRO A 205 -5.35 4.66 6.98
C PRO A 205 -3.98 4.89 7.62
N PHE A 206 -2.94 4.95 6.79
CA PHE A 206 -1.62 5.35 7.27
C PHE A 206 -1.65 6.76 7.90
N ARG A 207 -0.89 6.94 8.99
CA ARG A 207 -0.70 8.27 9.58
C ARG A 207 0.17 9.12 8.66
N ARG A 208 -0.31 10.31 8.29
CA ARG A 208 0.48 11.31 7.57
C ARG A 208 1.33 12.13 8.53
N ILE A 209 2.63 12.23 8.24
CA ILE A 209 3.56 13.17 8.90
C ILE A 209 3.50 14.54 8.21
N LEU A 210 3.27 14.55 6.91
CA LEU A 210 3.09 15.75 6.08
C LEU A 210 1.77 15.67 5.29
N PRO A 211 1.15 16.82 4.95
CA PRO A 211 -0.01 16.85 4.07
C PRO A 211 0.27 16.14 2.74
N PRO A 212 -0.74 15.48 2.13
CA PRO A 212 -0.59 14.89 0.81
C PRO A 212 -0.39 15.98 -0.25
N ASN A 213 0.28 15.61 -1.34
CA ASN A 213 0.49 16.47 -2.50
C ASN A 213 -0.01 15.75 -3.76
N TYR A 214 -1.29 15.94 -4.06
CA TYR A 214 -1.96 15.48 -5.28
C TYR A 214 -2.16 16.66 -6.23
N ALA A 215 -2.22 16.43 -7.54
CA ALA A 215 -2.34 17.50 -8.53
C ALA A 215 -3.66 18.30 -8.40
N ASP A 216 -4.73 17.63 -7.99
CA ASP A 216 -6.04 18.23 -7.70
C ASP A 216 -6.26 18.47 -6.19
N GLY A 217 -5.23 18.26 -5.37
CA GLY A 217 -5.32 18.32 -3.91
C GLY A 217 -6.10 17.16 -3.26
N ILE A 218 -6.69 16.24 -4.04
CA ILE A 218 -7.58 15.19 -3.53
C ILE A 218 -7.02 13.80 -3.81
N GLU A 219 -6.83 13.42 -5.07
CA GLU A 219 -6.35 12.07 -5.40
C GLU A 219 -5.62 11.94 -6.74
N THR A 220 -5.68 12.93 -7.63
CA THR A 220 -5.00 12.86 -8.92
C THR A 220 -3.48 12.81 -8.69
N PRO A 221 -2.74 11.85 -9.29
CA PRO A 221 -1.29 11.77 -9.18
C PRO A 221 -0.60 13.12 -9.41
N ARG A 222 0.44 13.39 -8.63
CA ARG A 222 1.13 14.67 -8.60
C ARG A 222 1.74 15.05 -9.95
N ARG A 223 1.70 16.35 -10.27
CA ARG A 223 2.40 16.98 -11.39
C ARG A 223 3.62 17.77 -10.95
N ALA A 224 4.47 18.15 -11.90
CA ALA A 224 5.54 19.10 -11.67
C ALA A 224 4.98 20.47 -11.24
N ILE A 225 5.82 21.30 -10.61
CA ILE A 225 5.43 22.68 -10.23
C ILE A 225 5.05 23.51 -11.47
N SER A 226 5.63 23.20 -12.63
CA SER A 226 5.30 23.80 -13.92
C SER A 226 3.94 23.37 -14.49
N GLY A 227 3.25 22.41 -13.87
CA GLY A 227 2.04 21.78 -14.40
C GLY A 227 2.29 20.61 -15.36
N ALA A 228 3.53 20.39 -15.79
CA ALA A 228 3.90 19.27 -16.65
C ALA A 228 3.79 17.91 -15.94
N GLU A 229 3.66 16.83 -16.72
CA GLU A 229 3.79 15.47 -16.19
C GLU A 229 5.17 15.23 -15.59
N LEU A 230 5.23 14.39 -14.57
CA LEU A 230 6.50 13.90 -14.04
C LEU A 230 7.13 12.88 -15.01
N PRO A 231 8.46 12.79 -15.08
CA PRO A 231 9.11 11.76 -15.89
C PRO A 231 8.67 10.37 -15.44
N SER A 232 8.64 9.42 -16.38
CA SER A 232 8.28 8.03 -16.07
C SER A 232 9.16 7.47 -14.96
N ALA A 233 8.56 6.72 -14.03
CA ALA A 233 9.31 5.99 -13.01
C ALA A 233 10.37 5.06 -13.62
N ARG A 234 10.10 4.49 -14.80
CA ARG A 234 11.06 3.66 -15.53
C ARG A 234 12.23 4.47 -16.07
N GLU A 235 11.97 5.64 -16.63
CA GLU A 235 13.02 6.53 -17.13
C GLU A 235 13.95 6.99 -15.99
N VAL A 236 13.37 7.38 -14.85
CA VAL A 236 14.15 7.73 -13.64
C VAL A 236 14.95 6.53 -13.14
N SER A 237 14.36 5.33 -13.12
CA SER A 237 15.07 4.10 -12.75
C SER A 237 16.30 3.87 -13.62
N LEU A 238 16.18 3.97 -14.95
CA LEU A 238 17.30 3.79 -15.87
C LEU A 238 18.40 4.84 -15.72
N LYS A 239 18.02 6.11 -15.49
CA LYS A 239 18.98 7.22 -15.40
C LYS A 239 19.69 7.29 -14.05
N VAL A 240 18.97 7.00 -12.95
CA VAL A 240 19.45 7.21 -11.58
C VAL A 240 19.95 5.92 -10.93
N HIS A 241 19.25 4.79 -11.14
CA HIS A 241 19.53 3.52 -10.47
C HIS A 241 20.26 2.55 -11.43
N LYS A 242 21.42 2.98 -11.94
CA LYS A 242 22.22 2.10 -12.80
C LYS A 242 22.63 0.84 -12.03
N PRO A 243 22.50 -0.36 -12.63
CA PRO A 243 22.95 -1.59 -12.00
C PRO A 243 24.43 -1.47 -11.65
N SER A 244 24.75 -1.61 -10.37
CA SER A 244 26.13 -1.64 -9.88
C SER A 244 26.23 -2.76 -8.86
N PRO A 245 26.88 -3.90 -9.18
CA PRO A 245 27.14 -4.92 -8.19
C PRO A 245 28.14 -4.35 -7.17
N SER A 246 27.66 -4.08 -5.96
CA SER A 246 28.50 -3.71 -4.83
C SER A 246 28.23 -4.68 -3.69
N SER A 247 29.27 -5.34 -3.20
CA SER A 247 29.20 -6.12 -1.96
C SER A 247 29.76 -5.29 -0.81
N ASN A 248 29.16 -5.43 0.36
CA ASN A 248 29.71 -4.87 1.59
C ASN A 248 30.02 -6.03 2.54
N PRO A 249 31.30 -6.30 2.85
CA PRO A 249 31.68 -7.43 3.69
C PRO A 249 31.20 -7.30 5.15
N HIS A 250 30.78 -6.10 5.59
CA HIS A 250 30.25 -5.88 6.93
C HIS A 250 28.76 -6.27 7.06
N PHE A 251 28.07 -6.52 5.96
CA PHE A 251 26.65 -6.85 5.97
C PHE A 251 26.40 -8.22 5.35
N THR A 252 25.75 -9.09 6.11
CA THR A 252 25.25 -10.36 5.58
C THR A 252 23.93 -10.13 4.85
N VAL A 253 23.57 -11.08 3.99
CA VAL A 253 22.24 -11.09 3.33
C VAL A 253 21.09 -11.07 4.35
N MET A 254 21.33 -11.61 5.56
CA MET A 254 20.36 -11.60 6.65
C MET A 254 19.90 -10.18 7.03
N LEU A 255 20.75 -9.15 6.87
CA LEU A 255 20.33 -7.78 7.14
C LEU A 255 19.16 -7.35 6.23
N ALA A 256 19.24 -7.68 4.94
CA ALA A 256 18.19 -7.33 3.97
C ALA A 256 16.91 -8.13 4.23
N VAL A 257 17.06 -9.44 4.54
CA VAL A 257 15.94 -10.33 4.87
C VAL A 257 15.22 -9.89 6.15
N TYR A 258 15.97 -9.58 7.21
CA TYR A 258 15.39 -9.09 8.46
C TYR A 258 14.69 -7.73 8.28
N GLY A 259 15.22 -6.86 7.42
CA GLY A 259 14.56 -5.62 7.03
C GLY A 259 13.18 -5.86 6.40
N GLN A 260 13.09 -6.81 5.46
CA GLN A 260 11.80 -7.18 4.83
C GLN A 260 10.84 -7.83 5.83
N PHE A 261 11.34 -8.73 6.67
CA PHE A 261 10.55 -9.36 7.74
C PHE A 261 9.93 -8.30 8.66
N LEU A 262 10.71 -7.32 9.10
CA LEU A 262 10.20 -6.24 9.94
C LEU A 262 9.22 -5.34 9.19
N ASP A 263 9.51 -4.99 7.93
CA ASP A 263 8.64 -4.15 7.07
C ASP A 263 7.23 -4.76 6.92
N HIS A 264 7.17 -6.07 6.67
CA HIS A 264 5.91 -6.81 6.52
C HIS A 264 5.10 -6.91 7.83
N ASP A 265 5.75 -6.92 9.00
CA ASP A 265 5.06 -6.97 10.30
C ASP A 265 4.35 -5.64 10.65
N ILE A 266 4.81 -4.51 10.10
CA ILE A 266 4.27 -3.18 10.43
C ILE A 266 3.56 -2.47 9.28
N THR A 267 3.82 -2.88 8.03
CA THR A 267 3.20 -2.30 6.84
C THR A 267 2.82 -3.32 5.79
N ALA A 268 1.59 -3.20 5.29
CA ALA A 268 1.09 -3.94 4.15
C ALA A 268 0.08 -3.04 3.43
N THR A 269 0.56 -2.25 2.47
CA THR A 269 -0.31 -1.33 1.73
C THR A 269 -1.27 -2.13 0.86
N ALA A 270 -2.57 -1.95 1.08
CA ALA A 270 -3.57 -2.57 0.23
C ALA A 270 -3.49 -2.05 -1.20
N ILE A 271 -3.70 -2.92 -2.18
CA ILE A 271 -3.75 -2.58 -3.60
C ILE A 271 -5.19 -2.66 -4.08
N SER A 272 -5.59 -1.75 -4.96
CA SER A 272 -6.90 -1.81 -5.60
C SER A 272 -7.04 -3.14 -6.34
N GLN A 273 -8.13 -3.84 -6.05
CA GLN A 273 -8.53 -5.10 -6.66
C GLN A 273 -9.83 -4.92 -7.44
N GLY A 274 -10.05 -5.80 -8.42
CA GLY A 274 -11.33 -5.97 -9.09
C GLY A 274 -12.26 -6.88 -8.28
N ILE A 275 -13.26 -7.44 -8.95
CA ILE A 275 -14.26 -8.33 -8.34
C ILE A 275 -13.58 -9.51 -7.65
N ASN A 276 -14.03 -9.82 -6.42
CA ASN A 276 -13.57 -10.96 -5.63
C ASN A 276 -12.03 -11.03 -5.48
N GLY A 277 -11.36 -9.87 -5.39
CA GLY A 277 -9.91 -9.81 -5.20
C GLY A 277 -9.09 -10.06 -6.48
N THR A 278 -9.74 -10.10 -7.64
CA THR A 278 -9.04 -10.27 -8.93
C THR A 278 -8.07 -9.12 -9.21
N SER A 279 -7.00 -9.43 -9.93
CA SER A 279 -6.01 -8.42 -10.31
C SER A 279 -6.54 -7.53 -11.45
N ILE A 280 -6.21 -6.25 -11.40
CA ILE A 280 -6.53 -5.27 -12.44
C ILE A 280 -5.34 -5.20 -13.40
N SER A 281 -5.60 -5.42 -14.69
CA SER A 281 -4.64 -5.18 -15.78
C SER A 281 -4.75 -3.74 -16.27
N CYS A 282 -3.62 -3.04 -16.34
CA CYS A 282 -3.51 -1.61 -16.63
C CYS A 282 -2.78 -1.29 -17.93
N CYS A 283 -2.14 -2.30 -18.54
CA CYS A 283 -1.54 -2.19 -19.85
C CYS A 283 -2.54 -2.63 -20.95
N PRO A 284 -2.45 -2.09 -22.18
CA PRO A 284 -3.20 -2.61 -23.33
C PRO A 284 -3.01 -4.13 -23.46
N PRO A 285 -4.05 -4.90 -23.85
CA PRO A 285 -5.33 -4.47 -24.43
C PRO A 285 -6.43 -4.11 -23.41
N SER A 286 -6.10 -3.95 -22.11
CA SER A 286 -7.08 -3.55 -21.10
C SER A 286 -7.84 -2.29 -21.49
N VAL A 287 -9.15 -2.26 -21.21
CA VAL A 287 -10.09 -1.20 -21.58
C VAL A 287 -9.98 0.05 -20.69
N GLY A 288 -9.01 0.05 -19.76
CA GLY A 288 -8.80 1.12 -18.78
C GLY A 288 -9.65 0.91 -17.52
N HIS A 289 -9.03 1.13 -16.37
CA HIS A 289 -9.68 1.03 -15.06
C HIS A 289 -9.31 2.28 -14.24
N PRO A 290 -10.22 2.89 -13.45
CA PRO A 290 -9.95 4.15 -12.75
C PRO A 290 -8.79 4.06 -11.74
N GLU A 291 -8.53 2.86 -11.23
CA GLU A 291 -7.40 2.58 -10.33
C GLU A 291 -6.09 2.25 -11.07
N CYS A 292 -6.05 2.30 -12.40
CA CYS A 292 -4.82 2.10 -13.16
C CYS A 292 -3.95 3.35 -13.19
N PHE A 293 -2.66 3.15 -13.03
CA PHE A 293 -1.64 4.18 -13.19
C PHE A 293 -0.37 3.55 -13.76
N SER A 294 -0.52 2.96 -14.96
CA SER A 294 0.56 2.21 -15.63
C SER A 294 1.80 3.08 -15.83
N VAL A 295 2.97 2.44 -15.73
CA VAL A 295 4.25 3.13 -15.90
C VAL A 295 4.62 3.11 -17.38
N PRO A 296 4.64 4.26 -18.08
CA PRO A 296 4.98 4.28 -19.49
C PRO A 296 6.45 3.93 -19.70
N VAL A 297 6.73 3.13 -20.71
CA VAL A 297 8.08 2.73 -21.11
C VAL A 297 8.38 3.37 -22.46
N SER A 298 9.45 4.16 -22.51
CA SER A 298 9.90 4.81 -23.73
C SER A 298 10.72 3.86 -24.61
N SER A 299 10.79 4.16 -25.90
CA SER A 299 11.70 3.47 -26.83
C SER A 299 13.16 3.60 -26.37
N GLY A 300 13.97 2.59 -26.65
CA GLY A 300 15.35 2.49 -26.18
C GLY A 300 15.47 1.83 -24.81
N ASP A 301 14.39 1.23 -24.30
CA ASP A 301 14.44 0.48 -23.06
C ASP A 301 15.12 -0.88 -23.28
N PRO A 302 16.22 -1.18 -22.57
CA PRO A 302 17.01 -2.38 -22.83
C PRO A 302 16.27 -3.69 -22.53
N VAL A 303 15.16 -3.65 -21.78
CA VAL A 303 14.39 -4.83 -21.35
C VAL A 303 13.06 -4.92 -22.06
N PHE A 304 12.36 -3.81 -22.25
CA PHE A 304 10.99 -3.85 -22.78
C PHE A 304 10.91 -3.75 -24.30
N ASP A 305 11.90 -3.12 -24.96
CA ASP A 305 11.95 -3.01 -26.43
C ASP A 305 11.93 -4.39 -27.10
N VAL A 306 12.65 -5.38 -26.55
CA VAL A 306 12.71 -6.75 -27.11
C VAL A 306 11.36 -7.46 -27.07
N THR A 307 10.47 -7.05 -26.16
CA THR A 307 9.11 -7.61 -26.03
C THR A 307 8.04 -6.76 -26.70
N GLY A 308 8.41 -5.59 -27.26
CA GLY A 308 7.46 -4.61 -27.81
C GLY A 308 6.51 -4.01 -26.76
N ARG A 309 6.80 -4.16 -25.46
CA ARG A 309 5.96 -3.64 -24.39
C ARG A 309 6.24 -2.16 -24.15
N THR A 310 5.20 -1.35 -24.13
CA THR A 310 5.29 0.11 -23.94
C THR A 310 4.86 0.57 -22.54
N CYS A 311 4.54 -0.36 -21.64
CA CYS A 311 4.16 -0.05 -20.27
C CYS A 311 4.44 -1.20 -19.29
N MET A 312 4.58 -0.83 -18.01
CA MET A 312 4.55 -1.74 -16.88
C MET A 312 3.19 -1.63 -16.17
N ASP A 313 2.66 -2.76 -15.77
CA ASP A 313 1.38 -2.82 -15.06
C ASP A 313 1.51 -2.23 -13.66
N PHE A 314 0.58 -1.34 -13.30
CA PHE A 314 0.55 -0.73 -11.98
C PHE A 314 -0.88 -0.29 -11.67
N ALA A 315 -1.53 -0.97 -10.72
CA ALA A 315 -2.74 -0.46 -10.09
C ALA A 315 -2.37 0.27 -8.81
N ARG A 316 -3.09 1.35 -8.54
CA ARG A 316 -2.91 2.20 -7.38
C ARG A 316 -3.23 1.43 -6.09
N SER A 317 -2.64 1.86 -4.99
CA SER A 317 -3.00 1.41 -3.65
C SER A 317 -4.48 1.69 -3.37
N ALA A 318 -5.19 0.76 -2.73
CA ALA A 318 -6.59 0.91 -2.37
C ALA A 318 -6.78 2.16 -1.48
N PRO A 319 -7.81 2.98 -1.74
CA PRO A 319 -8.10 4.13 -0.89
C PRO A 319 -8.66 3.66 0.46
N ALA A 320 -8.30 4.35 1.53
CA ALA A 320 -8.81 4.08 2.87
C ALA A 320 -9.90 5.09 3.26
N PRO A 321 -11.02 4.62 3.83
CA PRO A 321 -12.10 5.49 4.27
C PRO A 321 -11.70 6.23 5.54
N GLN A 322 -12.20 7.44 5.69
CA GLN A 322 -11.92 8.34 6.81
C GLN A 322 -13.20 8.82 7.51
N CYS A 323 -14.37 8.60 6.90
CA CYS A 323 -15.66 9.20 7.28
C CYS A 323 -15.57 10.72 7.42
N LYS A 324 -14.74 11.32 6.56
CA LYS A 324 -14.47 12.76 6.49
C LYS A 324 -14.16 13.13 5.04
N LEU A 325 -14.56 14.33 4.64
CA LEU A 325 -14.13 14.88 3.36
C LEU A 325 -12.63 15.16 3.39
N GLY A 326 -11.94 14.84 2.31
CA GLY A 326 -10.52 15.12 2.21
C GLY A 326 -9.78 14.31 1.17
N PRO A 327 -8.44 14.45 1.16
CA PRO A 327 -7.59 13.77 0.21
C PRO A 327 -7.49 12.27 0.49
N ARG A 328 -7.13 11.53 -0.56
CA ARG A 328 -6.94 10.09 -0.55
C ARG A 328 -5.89 9.64 0.45
N GLN A 329 -6.28 8.71 1.30
CA GLN A 329 -5.40 7.93 2.17
C GLN A 329 -5.25 6.51 1.64
N GLN A 330 -4.15 5.86 2.01
CA GLN A 330 -3.90 4.46 1.69
C GLN A 330 -4.14 3.60 2.93
N LEU A 331 -4.62 2.37 2.73
CA LEU A 331 -4.97 1.45 3.80
C LEU A 331 -3.76 0.59 4.21
N ASN A 332 -3.51 0.47 5.51
CA ASN A 332 -2.61 -0.54 6.05
C ASN A 332 -3.41 -1.80 6.45
N GLN A 333 -3.06 -2.94 5.87
CA GLN A 333 -3.72 -4.23 6.12
C GLN A 333 -3.17 -4.97 7.34
N VAL A 334 -2.07 -4.49 7.91
CA VAL A 334 -1.50 -5.03 9.15
C VAL A 334 -1.54 -3.97 10.24
N ARG A 335 -1.35 -4.41 11.47
CA ARG A 335 -1.19 -3.51 12.62
C ARG A 335 0.17 -2.82 12.57
N SER A 336 0.28 -1.65 13.18
CA SER A 336 1.53 -0.85 13.15
C SER A 336 2.50 -1.19 14.28
N PHE A 337 2.24 -2.24 15.05
CA PHE A 337 3.05 -2.64 16.20
C PHE A 337 3.90 -3.86 15.84
N VAL A 338 5.19 -3.82 16.17
CA VAL A 338 6.09 -4.98 16.04
C VAL A 338 5.63 -6.06 17.00
N CYS A 339 5.05 -7.13 16.48
CA CYS A 339 4.42 -8.18 17.25
C CYS A 339 4.55 -9.57 16.61
N PHE A 340 5.23 -9.67 15.44
CA PHE A 340 5.64 -10.90 14.76
C PHE A 340 4.47 -11.85 14.43
N ASP A 341 3.62 -11.44 13.48
CA ASP A 341 2.36 -12.12 13.12
C ASP A 341 2.43 -13.15 11.97
N ASP A 342 3.61 -13.45 11.43
CA ASP A 342 3.79 -14.39 10.29
C ASP A 342 4.04 -15.84 10.71
#